data_AF-A0A351Q7G1-F1
#
_entry.id   AF-A0A351Q7G1-F1
#
_cell.length_a   1.000
_cell.length_b   1.000
_cell.length_c   1.000
_cell.angle_alpha   90.00
_cell.angle_beta   90.00
_cell.angle_gamma   90.00
#
_symmetry.space_group_name_H-M   'P 1'
#
loop_
_entity.id
_entity.type
_entity.pdbx_description
1 polymer ?
#
loop_
_entity_poly.entity_id
_entity_poly.type
_entity_poly.pdbx_seq_one_letter_code
_entity_poly.pdbx_strand_id
1 'polypeptide(L)'
;MKLNRFVKKLTQTVFVSTGLLFAVTFSVCPMSCRSSVESLELLSGDFSVPKITKFCTTSSNSARIDFSREVELKNTELFLTNEISSLGNAECKYEENSVLLEFQNETVIGIDYKVEGMAFDSSGNSLTFSVPFKGFNSNPAKVIITELRNAYASKPAKGKGRRSEFVELYVLKGGNLSGLEIVSAANGDKTKFVLPAVEVKEGDYVTMHMRMIIAEGLDGEGMYNELGEDLKISTHEDSCDTARDLWSGCTKKPFAASDIVVLRNSNTFEILDAVVFAKSDCTEWKKGISDFASIVSESGIWQGGACLENAVCCDNISPTKSLSRQNLKEAIASYKNGQPIVNGKGCWIVAKTATPGYKNSDIPYIKK
;
A
#
# COMPACT_ATOMS: atom_id res chain seq x y z
N MET A 1 -47.27 68.95 37.13
CA MET A 1 -47.28 68.99 35.63
C MET A 1 -46.17 68.16 34.94
N LYS A 2 -45.22 67.51 35.64
CA LYS A 2 -44.13 66.73 35.00
C LYS A 2 -44.39 65.22 34.82
N LEU A 3 -45.22 64.59 35.66
CA LEU A 3 -45.47 63.14 35.61
C LEU A 3 -46.26 62.70 34.36
N ASN A 4 -47.23 63.52 33.93
CA ASN A 4 -48.12 63.16 32.82
C ASN A 4 -47.44 63.20 31.42
N ARG A 5 -46.37 63.99 31.27
CA ARG A 5 -45.56 64.02 30.03
C ARG A 5 -44.61 62.83 29.93
N PHE A 6 -44.12 62.33 31.07
CA PHE A 6 -43.20 61.19 31.10
C PHE A 6 -43.94 59.88 30.80
N VAL A 7 -45.14 59.68 31.37
CA VAL A 7 -45.98 58.50 31.10
C VAL A 7 -46.39 58.44 29.63
N LYS A 8 -46.76 59.57 29.01
CA LYS A 8 -47.07 59.63 27.57
C LYS A 8 -45.88 59.29 26.68
N LYS A 9 -44.68 59.79 26.99
CA LYS A 9 -43.47 59.43 26.23
C LYS A 9 -43.11 57.95 26.40
N LEU A 10 -43.24 57.40 27.61
CA LEU A 10 -42.92 55.99 27.86
C LEU A 10 -43.91 55.04 27.17
N THR A 11 -45.21 55.35 27.20
CA THR A 11 -46.22 54.55 26.46
C THR A 11 -46.05 54.64 24.95
N GLN A 12 -45.69 55.81 24.43
CA GLN A 12 -45.45 55.99 22.99
C GLN A 12 -44.18 55.25 22.52
N THR A 13 -43.10 55.28 23.31
CA THR A 13 -41.87 54.53 22.99
C THR A 13 -42.10 53.02 23.10
N VAL A 14 -42.84 52.52 24.10
CA VAL A 14 -43.16 51.08 24.24
C VAL A 14 -44.07 50.60 23.11
N PHE A 15 -45.06 51.40 22.67
CA PHE A 15 -45.91 51.00 21.55
C PHE A 15 -45.16 50.93 20.21
N VAL A 16 -44.24 51.88 19.96
CA VAL A 16 -43.44 51.90 18.73
C VAL A 16 -42.42 50.75 18.74
N SER A 17 -41.76 50.47 19.87
CA SER A 17 -40.80 49.37 19.96
C SER A 17 -41.46 47.99 19.91
N THR A 18 -42.67 47.84 20.48
CA THR A 18 -43.44 46.58 20.39
C THR A 18 -44.00 46.35 18.99
N GLY A 19 -44.44 47.43 18.30
CA GLY A 19 -44.90 47.36 16.92
C GLY A 19 -43.80 46.97 15.92
N LEU A 20 -42.57 47.50 16.10
CA LEU A 20 -41.43 47.12 15.27
C LEU A 20 -40.94 45.68 15.53
N LEU A 21 -41.01 45.19 16.78
CA LEU A 21 -40.67 43.79 17.08
C LEU A 21 -41.66 42.79 16.45
N PHE A 22 -42.95 43.14 16.39
CA PHE A 22 -43.96 42.31 15.71
C PHE A 22 -43.82 42.35 14.18
N ALA A 23 -43.47 43.50 13.60
CA ALA A 23 -43.28 43.62 12.15
C ALA A 23 -42.03 42.85 11.65
N VAL A 24 -40.95 42.83 12.44
CA VAL A 24 -39.72 42.10 12.09
C VAL A 24 -39.88 40.60 12.32
N THR A 25 -40.59 40.15 13.36
CA THR A 25 -40.80 38.71 13.58
C THR A 25 -41.75 38.07 12.57
N PHE A 26 -42.70 38.82 11.99
CA PHE A 26 -43.55 38.30 10.91
C PHE A 26 -42.87 38.22 9.53
N SER A 27 -41.79 38.99 9.31
CA SER A 27 -41.09 39.04 8.01
C SER A 27 -39.98 37.99 7.86
N VAL A 28 -39.63 37.26 8.93
CA VAL A 28 -38.55 36.25 8.93
C VAL A 28 -39.07 34.84 9.28
N CYS A 29 -40.39 34.63 9.25
CA CYS A 29 -40.90 33.29 9.03
C CYS A 29 -40.83 33.02 7.53
N PRO A 30 -39.87 32.24 7.00
CA PRO A 30 -40.14 31.55 5.76
C PRO A 30 -41.34 30.67 6.06
N MET A 31 -42.54 31.12 5.66
CA MET A 31 -43.62 30.19 5.43
C MET A 31 -43.07 29.21 4.41
N SER A 32 -42.60 28.07 4.91
CA SER A 32 -42.41 26.89 4.10
C SER A 32 -43.81 26.54 3.61
N CYS A 33 -44.18 27.10 2.47
CA CYS A 33 -45.40 26.79 1.77
C CYS A 33 -45.27 25.37 1.22
N ARG A 34 -45.35 24.36 2.10
CA ARG A 34 -45.85 23.05 1.69
C ARG A 34 -47.36 23.16 1.60
N SER A 35 -47.86 23.82 0.56
CA SER A 35 -49.29 23.99 0.28
C SER A 35 -49.84 22.81 -0.52
N SER A 36 -49.66 21.61 0.00
CA SER A 36 -50.43 20.43 -0.38
C SER A 36 -50.22 19.38 0.70
N VAL A 37 -51.32 18.80 1.19
CA VAL A 37 -51.28 17.46 1.79
C VAL A 37 -51.15 16.50 0.62
N GLU A 38 -50.03 16.58 -0.10
CA GLU A 38 -49.63 15.49 -0.98
C GLU A 38 -49.42 14.29 -0.06
N SER A 39 -50.21 13.26 -0.32
CA SER A 39 -49.99 11.92 0.21
C SER A 39 -48.49 11.63 0.17
N LEU A 40 -47.92 11.14 1.28
CA LEU A 40 -46.60 10.55 1.26
C LEU A 40 -46.65 9.38 0.27
N GLU A 41 -46.26 9.64 -0.98
CA GLU A 41 -46.05 8.60 -1.96
C GLU A 41 -44.75 7.90 -1.58
N LEU A 42 -44.89 6.65 -1.16
CA LEU A 42 -43.74 5.78 -1.01
C LEU A 42 -43.21 5.50 -2.41
N LEU A 43 -42.12 6.18 -2.76
CA LEU A 43 -41.43 5.95 -4.02
C LEU A 43 -41.02 4.46 -4.08
N SER A 44 -41.49 3.78 -5.11
CA SER A 44 -41.09 2.41 -5.43
C SER A 44 -40.06 2.45 -6.56
N GLY A 45 -38.98 1.69 -6.41
CA GLY A 45 -37.86 1.71 -7.35
C GLY A 45 -36.54 1.33 -6.68
N ASP A 46 -35.50 1.18 -7.49
CA ASP A 46 -34.15 1.01 -6.99
C ASP A 46 -33.48 2.37 -6.80
N PHE A 47 -33.32 2.77 -5.54
CA PHE A 47 -32.64 4.01 -5.13
C PHE A 47 -31.21 3.74 -4.64
N SER A 48 -30.67 2.54 -4.91
CA SER A 48 -29.30 2.23 -4.54
C SER A 48 -28.31 2.86 -5.53
N VAL A 49 -27.35 3.58 -4.97
CA VAL A 49 -26.29 4.25 -5.72
C VAL A 49 -25.35 3.21 -6.35
N PRO A 50 -24.93 3.39 -7.62
CA PRO A 50 -23.90 2.54 -8.21
C PRO A 50 -22.63 2.56 -7.37
N LYS A 51 -21.93 1.42 -7.25
CA LYS A 51 -20.71 1.29 -6.46
C LYS A 51 -19.55 0.92 -7.34
N ILE A 52 -18.39 1.54 -7.13
CA ILE A 52 -17.13 1.06 -7.70
C ILE A 52 -16.77 -0.24 -6.99
N THR A 53 -16.63 -1.32 -7.76
CA THR A 53 -16.24 -2.64 -7.27
C THR A 53 -14.75 -2.87 -7.45
N LYS A 54 -14.15 -2.27 -8.49
CA LYS A 54 -12.72 -2.41 -8.79
C LYS A 54 -12.20 -1.23 -9.59
N PHE A 55 -10.93 -0.90 -9.39
CA PHE A 55 -10.18 0.05 -10.21
C PHE A 55 -8.81 -0.55 -10.54
N CYS A 56 -8.38 -0.50 -11.80
CA CYS A 56 -7.08 -1.00 -12.23
C CYS A 56 -6.50 -0.11 -13.33
N THR A 57 -5.25 0.31 -13.20
CA THR A 57 -4.49 0.87 -14.32
C THR A 57 -4.15 -0.22 -15.33
N THR A 58 -4.39 0.02 -16.61
CA THR A 58 -4.18 -0.96 -17.70
C THR A 58 -2.99 -0.61 -18.60
N SER A 59 -2.63 0.68 -18.70
CA SER A 59 -1.43 1.16 -19.40
C SER A 59 -0.98 2.51 -18.84
N SER A 60 0.08 3.12 -19.41
CA SER A 60 0.50 4.49 -19.10
C SER A 60 -0.63 5.50 -19.27
N ASN A 61 -1.56 5.27 -20.19
CA ASN A 61 -2.64 6.19 -20.54
C ASN A 61 -4.05 5.60 -20.36
N SER A 62 -4.21 4.49 -19.63
CA SER A 62 -5.55 3.93 -19.44
C SER A 62 -5.77 3.27 -18.08
N ALA A 63 -7.02 3.27 -17.65
CA ALA A 63 -7.48 2.57 -16.45
C ALA A 63 -8.89 2.03 -16.66
N ARG A 64 -9.22 0.95 -15.95
CA ARG A 64 -10.56 0.34 -15.94
C ARG A 64 -11.21 0.56 -14.59
N ILE A 65 -12.48 0.97 -14.61
CA ILE A 65 -13.35 1.04 -13.43
C ILE A 65 -14.49 0.05 -13.62
N ASP A 66 -14.62 -0.90 -12.69
CA ASP A 66 -15.77 -1.80 -12.64
C ASP A 66 -16.78 -1.25 -11.63
N PHE A 67 -18.05 -1.28 -12.00
CA PHE A 67 -19.19 -0.83 -11.20
C PHE A 67 -20.10 -2.01 -10.85
N SER A 68 -20.98 -1.82 -9.87
CA SER A 68 -21.99 -2.81 -9.49
C SER A 68 -23.11 -3.00 -10.51
N ARG A 69 -23.17 -2.13 -11.53
CA ARG A 69 -24.18 -2.05 -12.59
C ARG A 69 -23.67 -1.16 -13.72
N GLU A 70 -24.34 -1.16 -14.85
CA GLU A 70 -24.05 -0.27 -15.97
C GLU A 70 -24.22 1.19 -15.55
N VAL A 71 -23.28 2.04 -15.98
CA VAL A 71 -23.27 3.47 -15.67
C VAL A 71 -22.83 4.30 -16.87
N GLU A 72 -23.30 5.55 -16.92
CA GLU A 72 -22.77 6.61 -17.77
C GLU A 72 -21.86 7.51 -16.93
N LEU A 73 -20.64 7.79 -17.40
CA LEU A 73 -19.71 8.69 -16.71
C LEU A 73 -19.78 10.12 -17.28
N LYS A 74 -19.77 11.11 -16.38
CA LYS A 74 -19.71 12.54 -16.72
C LYS A 74 -18.60 13.23 -15.93
N ASN A 75 -18.04 14.29 -16.52
CA ASN A 75 -16.96 15.10 -15.94
C ASN A 75 -15.81 14.24 -15.40
N THR A 76 -15.39 13.24 -16.18
CA THR A 76 -14.34 12.31 -15.78
C THR A 76 -12.98 12.84 -16.18
N GLU A 77 -12.18 13.17 -15.18
CA GLU A 77 -10.95 13.93 -15.35
C GLU A 77 -9.81 13.33 -14.54
N LEU A 78 -8.59 13.46 -15.08
CA LEU A 78 -7.36 13.01 -14.46
C LEU A 78 -6.68 14.17 -13.74
N PHE A 79 -6.23 13.94 -12.51
CA PHE A 79 -5.49 14.92 -11.72
C PHE A 79 -4.22 14.31 -11.15
N LEU A 80 -3.22 15.15 -10.90
CA LEU A 80 -2.22 14.83 -9.87
C LEU A 80 -2.89 14.90 -8.51
N THR A 81 -2.60 13.96 -7.61
CA THR A 81 -3.30 13.83 -6.32
C THR A 81 -3.25 15.12 -5.48
N ASN A 82 -2.15 15.86 -5.58
CA ASN A 82 -1.92 17.10 -4.80
C ASN A 82 -2.30 18.37 -5.57
N GLU A 83 -2.83 18.26 -6.78
CA GLU A 83 -3.20 19.41 -7.61
C GLU A 83 -4.71 19.51 -7.79
N ILE A 84 -5.17 20.74 -8.00
CA ILE A 84 -6.56 21.06 -8.30
C ILE A 84 -6.78 21.11 -9.82
N SER A 85 -5.71 21.39 -10.58
CA SER A 85 -5.76 21.49 -12.02
C SER A 85 -5.82 20.11 -12.66
N SER A 86 -6.82 19.93 -13.51
CA SER A 86 -6.98 18.73 -14.34
C SER A 86 -5.87 18.64 -15.37
N LEU A 87 -5.35 17.43 -15.56
CA LEU A 87 -4.43 17.07 -16.63
C LEU A 87 -5.16 16.76 -17.94
N GLY A 88 -6.50 16.72 -17.93
CA GLY A 88 -7.32 16.47 -19.10
C GLY A 88 -8.51 15.56 -18.79
N ASN A 89 -9.48 15.59 -19.71
CA ASN A 89 -10.62 14.69 -19.69
C ASN A 89 -10.18 13.27 -20.06
N ALA A 90 -10.84 12.27 -19.48
CA ALA A 90 -10.72 10.88 -19.89
C ALA A 90 -11.80 10.53 -20.91
N GLU A 91 -11.40 9.93 -22.03
CA GLU A 91 -12.35 9.31 -22.95
C GLU A 91 -12.86 7.99 -22.35
N CYS A 92 -14.17 7.74 -22.46
CA CYS A 92 -14.81 6.58 -21.82
C CYS A 92 -15.30 5.59 -22.88
N LYS A 93 -14.83 4.34 -22.79
CA LYS A 93 -15.35 3.20 -23.55
C LYS A 93 -16.10 2.26 -22.60
N TYR A 94 -17.33 1.94 -22.94
CA TYR A 94 -18.26 1.21 -22.06
C TYR A 94 -18.32 -0.28 -22.43
N GLU A 95 -18.22 -1.14 -21.41
CA GLU A 95 -18.28 -2.60 -21.50
C GLU A 95 -19.14 -3.16 -20.34
N GLU A 96 -20.45 -3.35 -20.57
CA GLU A 96 -21.41 -3.76 -19.52
C GLU A 96 -21.27 -2.89 -18.24
N ASN A 97 -20.89 -3.51 -17.13
CA ASN A 97 -20.67 -2.86 -15.83
C ASN A 97 -19.27 -2.25 -15.68
N SER A 98 -18.50 -2.14 -16.76
CA SER A 98 -17.11 -1.66 -16.72
C SER A 98 -16.91 -0.49 -17.68
N VAL A 99 -16.03 0.44 -17.30
CA VAL A 99 -15.67 1.58 -18.12
C VAL A 99 -14.15 1.64 -18.24
N LEU A 100 -13.66 1.58 -19.48
CA LEU A 100 -12.27 1.84 -19.81
C LEU A 100 -12.09 3.34 -20.04
N LEU A 101 -11.21 3.93 -19.25
CA LEU A 101 -10.78 5.31 -19.33
C LEU A 101 -9.50 5.40 -20.16
N GLU A 102 -9.49 6.30 -21.15
CA GLU A 102 -8.30 6.65 -21.92
C GLU A 102 -7.92 8.11 -21.61
N PHE A 103 -6.74 8.29 -21.02
CA PHE A 103 -6.19 9.57 -20.63
C PHE A 103 -5.47 10.22 -21.82
N GLN A 104 -5.63 11.53 -21.96
CA GLN A 104 -4.95 12.32 -23.00
C GLN A 104 -3.43 12.35 -22.82
N ASN A 105 -2.97 12.27 -21.58
CA ASN A 105 -1.56 12.32 -21.20
C ASN A 105 -1.15 11.01 -20.52
N GLU A 106 0.06 10.55 -20.83
CA GLU A 106 0.64 9.40 -20.15
C GLU A 106 0.95 9.73 -18.68
N THR A 107 0.63 8.78 -17.81
CA THR A 107 1.01 8.82 -16.40
C THR A 107 2.46 8.40 -16.23
N VAL A 108 3.14 9.06 -15.29
CA VAL A 108 4.53 8.79 -14.95
C VAL A 108 4.61 7.77 -13.83
N ILE A 109 5.49 6.78 -13.96
CA ILE A 109 5.65 5.68 -13.01
C ILE A 109 5.85 6.23 -11.59
N GLY A 110 5.03 5.75 -10.64
CA GLY A 110 5.17 6.07 -9.21
C GLY A 110 4.59 7.40 -8.75
N ILE A 111 4.25 8.30 -9.69
CA ILE A 111 3.56 9.55 -9.38
C ILE A 111 2.12 9.25 -8.99
N ASP A 112 1.64 9.97 -7.96
CA ASP A 112 0.28 9.83 -7.44
C ASP A 112 -0.70 10.67 -8.27
N TYR A 113 -1.68 9.97 -8.83
CA TYR A 113 -2.79 10.53 -9.59
C TYR A 113 -4.12 10.21 -8.90
N LYS A 114 -5.17 10.89 -9.33
CA LYS A 114 -6.55 10.54 -9.03
C LYS A 114 -7.43 10.75 -10.25
N VAL A 115 -8.41 9.87 -10.44
CA VAL A 115 -9.51 10.10 -11.39
C VAL A 115 -10.73 10.54 -10.61
N GLU A 116 -11.31 11.67 -11.00
CA GLU A 116 -12.55 12.17 -10.41
C GLU A 116 -13.65 12.21 -11.46
N GLY A 117 -14.89 12.01 -11.05
CA GLY A 117 -16.03 12.04 -11.96
C GLY A 117 -17.36 11.72 -11.30
N MET A 118 -18.41 11.64 -12.13
CA MET A 118 -19.76 11.25 -11.71
C MET A 118 -20.24 10.07 -12.54
N ALA A 119 -20.69 9.01 -11.88
CA ALA A 119 -21.32 7.86 -12.51
C ALA A 119 -22.84 7.92 -12.30
N PHE A 120 -23.62 7.69 -13.36
CA PHE A 120 -25.08 7.68 -13.34
C PHE A 120 -25.59 6.32 -13.80
N ASP A 121 -26.52 5.71 -13.05
CA ASP A 121 -27.21 4.52 -13.53
C ASP A 121 -28.46 4.87 -14.35
N SER A 122 -29.08 3.86 -14.96
CA SER A 122 -30.30 4.01 -15.76
C SER A 122 -31.53 4.45 -14.95
N SER A 123 -31.48 4.35 -13.62
CA SER A 123 -32.54 4.80 -12.70
C SER A 123 -32.34 6.25 -12.24
N GLY A 124 -31.26 6.91 -12.69
CA GLY A 124 -30.94 8.28 -12.33
C GLY A 124 -30.20 8.42 -10.99
N ASN A 125 -29.80 7.31 -10.36
CA ASN A 125 -28.94 7.36 -9.18
C ASN A 125 -27.54 7.79 -9.60
N SER A 126 -26.85 8.56 -8.75
CA SER A 126 -25.52 9.07 -9.06
C SER A 126 -24.50 8.80 -7.96
N LEU A 127 -23.25 8.54 -8.37
CA LEU A 127 -22.08 8.46 -7.52
C LEU A 127 -21.05 9.49 -7.98
N THR A 128 -20.72 10.47 -7.14
CA THR A 128 -19.50 11.26 -7.32
C THR A 128 -18.33 10.47 -6.73
N PHE A 129 -17.25 10.29 -7.49
CA PHE A 129 -16.10 9.51 -7.07
C PHE A 129 -14.77 10.27 -7.25
N SER A 130 -13.79 9.87 -6.44
CA SER A 130 -12.39 10.25 -6.57
C SER A 130 -11.56 9.00 -6.23
N VAL A 131 -10.87 8.44 -7.21
CA VAL A 131 -10.11 7.19 -7.07
C VAL A 131 -8.62 7.49 -7.22
N PRO A 132 -7.83 7.42 -6.12
CA PRO A 132 -6.39 7.61 -6.19
C PRO A 132 -5.71 6.38 -6.79
N PHE A 133 -4.63 6.60 -7.55
CA PHE A 133 -3.82 5.55 -8.12
C PHE A 133 -2.38 6.03 -8.40
N LYS A 134 -1.46 5.09 -8.61
CA LYS A 134 -0.09 5.41 -9.04
C LYS A 134 0.04 5.23 -10.54
N GLY A 135 0.82 6.09 -11.18
CA GLY A 135 1.11 5.99 -12.62
C GLY A 135 1.65 4.60 -12.98
N PHE A 136 1.19 4.10 -14.12
CA PHE A 136 1.35 2.69 -14.50
C PHE A 136 2.81 2.34 -14.78
N ASN A 137 3.30 1.29 -14.13
CA ASN A 137 4.63 0.75 -14.39
C ASN A 137 4.61 -0.17 -15.62
N SER A 138 4.94 0.39 -16.80
CA SER A 138 5.06 -0.36 -18.06
C SER A 138 6.34 -1.17 -18.19
N ASN A 139 7.31 -0.98 -17.28
CA ASN A 139 8.59 -1.68 -17.29
C ASN A 139 8.92 -2.25 -15.89
N PRO A 140 8.12 -3.19 -15.37
CA PRO A 140 8.37 -3.74 -14.04
C PRO A 140 9.65 -4.58 -14.02
N ALA A 141 10.48 -4.36 -13.00
CA ALA A 141 11.60 -5.24 -12.71
C ALA A 141 11.12 -6.66 -12.36
N LYS A 142 11.96 -7.66 -12.62
CA LYS A 142 11.76 -9.02 -12.08
C LYS A 142 12.79 -9.26 -10.99
N VAL A 143 12.31 -9.52 -9.78
CA VAL A 143 13.13 -9.65 -8.58
C VAL A 143 12.69 -10.87 -7.78
N ILE A 144 13.61 -11.41 -6.99
CA ILE A 144 13.37 -12.53 -6.07
C ILE A 144 13.96 -12.23 -4.69
N ILE A 145 13.41 -12.83 -3.64
CA ILE A 145 13.92 -12.69 -2.27
C ILE A 145 15.16 -13.56 -2.12
N THR A 146 16.29 -12.98 -1.71
CA THR A 146 17.56 -13.70 -1.53
C THR A 146 17.95 -13.86 -0.07
N GLU A 147 17.64 -12.88 0.77
CA GLU A 147 18.02 -12.92 2.17
C GLU A 147 16.92 -12.31 3.06
N LEU A 148 16.72 -12.86 4.26
CA LEU A 148 15.74 -12.36 5.22
C LEU A 148 16.27 -12.46 6.64
N ARG A 149 16.16 -11.36 7.40
CA ARG A 149 16.44 -11.34 8.83
C ARG A 149 15.22 -10.87 9.61
N ASN A 150 14.66 -11.73 10.46
CA ASN A 150 13.55 -11.39 11.35
C ASN A 150 13.97 -11.01 12.79
N ALA A 151 15.25 -10.68 12.98
CA ALA A 151 15.82 -10.28 14.27
C ALA A 151 16.22 -8.80 14.30
N TYR A 152 15.84 -8.13 15.38
CA TYR A 152 16.13 -6.72 15.65
C TYR A 152 17.17 -6.56 16.76
N ALA A 153 18.06 -5.57 16.63
CA ALA A 153 18.95 -5.12 17.71
C ALA A 153 18.78 -3.62 17.95
N SER A 154 18.13 -3.25 19.05
CA SER A 154 18.01 -1.85 19.52
C SER A 154 19.24 -1.33 20.26
N LYS A 155 20.15 -2.22 20.68
CA LYS A 155 21.37 -1.87 21.40
C LYS A 155 22.59 -2.35 20.63
N PRO A 156 23.64 -1.53 20.50
CA PRO A 156 24.90 -1.98 19.95
C PRO A 156 25.49 -3.07 20.87
N ALA A 157 26.04 -4.12 20.29
CA ALA A 157 26.67 -5.20 21.03
C ALA A 157 28.11 -5.38 20.54
N LYS A 158 29.10 -5.28 21.44
CA LYS A 158 30.52 -5.56 21.17
C LYS A 158 31.06 -4.88 19.89
N GLY A 159 30.84 -3.57 19.77
CA GLY A 159 31.32 -2.78 18.62
C GLY A 159 30.51 -2.94 17.33
N LYS A 160 29.38 -3.66 17.35
CA LYS A 160 28.43 -3.73 16.23
C LYS A 160 27.25 -2.80 16.47
N GLY A 161 26.82 -2.09 15.43
CA GLY A 161 25.71 -1.14 15.48
C GLY A 161 24.34 -1.77 15.75
N ARG A 162 23.33 -0.92 15.82
CA ARG A 162 21.93 -1.33 15.89
C ARG A 162 21.52 -1.91 14.54
N ARG A 163 20.62 -2.89 14.50
CA ARG A 163 20.31 -3.62 13.25
C ARG A 163 18.82 -3.85 13.11
N SER A 164 18.28 -3.51 11.95
CA SER A 164 16.87 -3.68 11.60
C SER A 164 16.59 -5.10 11.11
N GLU A 165 15.36 -5.58 11.17
CA GLU A 165 14.94 -6.62 10.24
C GLU A 165 15.07 -6.13 8.80
N PHE A 166 15.37 -7.05 7.88
CA PHE A 166 15.42 -6.71 6.46
C PHE A 166 14.94 -7.87 5.58
N VAL A 167 14.59 -7.50 4.35
CA VAL A 167 14.40 -8.41 3.22
C VAL A 167 15.29 -7.92 2.09
N GLU A 168 16.11 -8.80 1.53
CA GLU A 168 16.94 -8.50 0.38
C GLU A 168 16.33 -9.12 -0.87
N LEU A 169 16.37 -8.35 -1.95
CA LEU A 169 15.97 -8.77 -3.27
C LEU A 169 17.18 -8.79 -4.21
N TYR A 170 17.17 -9.75 -5.13
CA TYR A 170 18.06 -9.76 -6.29
C TYR A 170 17.29 -9.50 -7.57
N VAL A 171 17.84 -8.66 -8.45
CA VAL A 171 17.21 -8.25 -9.70
C VAL A 171 17.57 -9.22 -10.82
N LEU A 172 16.62 -10.06 -11.22
CA LEU A 172 16.73 -10.99 -12.35
C LEU A 172 16.59 -10.30 -13.71
N LYS A 173 15.80 -9.22 -13.76
CA LYS A 173 15.64 -8.35 -14.93
C LYS A 173 15.45 -6.92 -14.46
N GLY A 174 16.24 -6.00 -15.01
CA GLY A 174 16.13 -4.58 -14.74
C GLY A 174 14.77 -3.98 -15.12
N GLY A 175 14.48 -2.82 -14.54
CA GLY A 175 13.23 -2.09 -14.69
C GLY A 175 12.89 -1.31 -13.42
N ASN A 176 11.64 -0.90 -13.29
CA ASN A 176 11.18 -0.12 -12.16
C ASN A 176 10.56 -1.01 -11.07
N LEU A 177 10.86 -0.71 -9.80
CA LEU A 177 10.33 -1.45 -8.64
C LEU A 177 8.89 -1.08 -8.25
N SER A 178 8.33 0.01 -8.80
CA SER A 178 6.96 0.46 -8.49
C SER A 178 5.92 -0.63 -8.76
N GLY A 179 4.94 -0.74 -7.87
CA GLY A 179 3.88 -1.76 -7.98
C GLY A 179 4.25 -3.12 -7.36
N LEU A 180 5.41 -3.21 -6.70
CA LEU A 180 5.81 -4.37 -5.91
C LEU A 180 5.66 -4.06 -4.41
N GLU A 181 5.29 -5.06 -3.62
CA GLU A 181 5.27 -4.95 -2.16
C GLU A 181 5.74 -6.22 -1.44
N ILE A 182 6.35 -6.04 -0.27
CA ILE A 182 6.67 -7.10 0.68
C ILE A 182 5.65 -7.10 1.81
N VAL A 183 5.09 -8.28 2.08
CA VAL A 183 4.04 -8.46 3.08
C VAL A 183 4.35 -9.66 3.98
N SER A 184 4.16 -9.48 5.28
CA SER A 184 4.14 -10.56 6.28
C SER A 184 2.73 -11.11 6.39
N ALA A 185 2.56 -12.44 6.37
CA ALA A 185 1.27 -13.07 6.62
C ALA A 185 0.74 -12.77 8.02
N ALA A 186 1.63 -12.70 9.02
CA ALA A 186 1.23 -12.39 10.39
C ALA A 186 0.70 -10.96 10.57
N ASN A 187 1.24 -10.00 9.82
CA ASN A 187 0.96 -8.57 10.03
C ASN A 187 0.14 -7.91 8.91
N GLY A 188 0.10 -8.51 7.73
CA GLY A 188 -0.57 -7.98 6.54
C GLY A 188 -0.14 -6.55 6.23
N ASP A 189 -1.12 -5.72 5.86
CA ASP A 189 -0.90 -4.33 5.46
C ASP A 189 -0.36 -3.43 6.57
N LYS A 190 -0.41 -3.85 7.85
CA LYS A 190 0.05 -3.04 8.99
C LYS A 190 1.55 -2.75 8.95
N THR A 191 2.32 -3.64 8.33
CA THR A 191 3.78 -3.54 8.25
C THR A 191 4.30 -3.82 6.85
N LYS A 192 3.43 -3.73 5.83
CA LYS A 192 3.85 -3.92 4.45
C LYS A 192 4.85 -2.85 4.03
N PHE A 193 5.71 -3.22 3.10
CA PHE A 193 6.61 -2.29 2.45
C PHE A 193 6.25 -2.23 0.97
N VAL A 194 5.73 -1.09 0.52
CA VAL A 194 5.52 -0.82 -0.91
C VAL A 194 6.81 -0.27 -1.48
N LEU A 195 7.35 -0.92 -2.51
CA LEU A 195 8.59 -0.48 -3.12
C LEU A 195 8.38 0.87 -3.84
N PRO A 196 9.32 1.82 -3.69
CA PRO A 196 9.23 3.10 -4.38
C PRO A 196 9.47 2.93 -5.88
N ALA A 197 9.09 3.95 -6.65
CA ALA A 197 9.46 4.00 -8.05
C ALA A 197 10.95 4.35 -8.18
N VAL A 198 11.73 3.34 -8.54
CA VAL A 198 13.16 3.46 -8.76
C VAL A 198 13.59 2.44 -9.81
N GLU A 199 14.48 2.87 -10.72
CA GLU A 199 15.08 2.01 -11.72
C GLU A 199 16.19 1.16 -11.10
N VAL A 200 16.21 -0.12 -11.47
CA VAL A 200 17.24 -1.08 -11.09
C VAL A 200 17.72 -1.85 -12.32
N LYS A 201 18.96 -2.32 -12.27
CA LYS A 201 19.63 -3.09 -13.32
C LYS A 201 19.64 -4.57 -12.97
N GLU A 202 19.68 -5.43 -13.98
CA GLU A 202 19.91 -6.86 -13.77
C GLU A 202 21.21 -7.06 -12.98
N GLY A 203 21.16 -7.88 -11.93
CA GLY A 203 22.29 -8.14 -11.06
C GLY A 203 22.36 -7.27 -9.81
N ASP A 204 21.55 -6.20 -9.73
CA ASP A 204 21.49 -5.35 -8.54
C ASP A 204 20.92 -6.12 -7.35
N TYR A 205 21.38 -5.73 -6.16
CA TYR A 205 20.76 -6.09 -4.89
C TYR A 205 19.98 -4.88 -4.35
N VAL A 206 18.81 -5.14 -3.78
CA VAL A 206 17.98 -4.13 -3.11
C VAL A 206 17.69 -4.62 -1.70
N THR A 207 18.14 -3.87 -0.69
CA THR A 207 17.93 -4.20 0.72
C THR A 207 16.83 -3.33 1.30
N MET A 208 15.76 -3.97 1.74
CA MET A 208 14.64 -3.32 2.38
C MET A 208 14.76 -3.46 3.90
N HIS A 209 15.16 -2.39 4.57
CA HIS A 209 15.20 -2.30 6.03
C HIS A 209 13.79 -2.08 6.56
N MET A 210 13.22 -3.11 7.19
CA MET A 210 11.78 -3.22 7.45
C MET A 210 11.30 -2.47 8.70
N ARG A 211 12.21 -1.84 9.45
CA ARG A 211 11.87 -1.02 10.61
C ARG A 211 12.88 0.10 10.84
N MET A 212 12.38 1.32 11.04
CA MET A 212 13.18 2.42 11.59
C MET A 212 13.71 2.05 12.97
N ILE A 213 14.99 2.31 13.20
CA ILE A 213 15.56 2.26 14.54
C ILE A 213 15.42 3.64 15.16
N ILE A 214 14.51 3.76 16.12
CA ILE A 214 14.38 4.96 16.95
C ILE A 214 15.10 4.70 18.26
N ALA A 215 16.15 5.48 18.51
CA ALA A 215 16.86 5.48 19.79
C ALA A 215 17.28 6.91 20.15
N GLU A 216 17.50 7.17 21.43
CA GLU A 216 17.97 8.49 21.89
C GLU A 216 19.22 8.93 21.12
N GLY A 217 19.15 10.08 20.44
CA GLY A 217 20.20 10.65 19.59
C GLY A 217 20.33 10.04 18.19
N LEU A 218 19.43 9.12 17.80
CA LEU A 218 19.36 8.49 16.48
C LEU A 218 17.89 8.48 16.04
N ASP A 219 17.41 9.65 15.63
CA ASP A 219 16.08 9.84 15.05
C ASP A 219 16.10 9.49 13.54
N GLY A 220 16.60 8.30 13.20
CA GLY A 220 16.74 7.86 11.81
C GLY A 220 17.93 8.45 11.05
N GLU A 221 18.91 9.03 11.73
CA GLU A 221 20.14 9.51 11.09
C GLU A 221 20.86 8.38 10.32
N GLY A 222 21.25 8.64 9.08
CA GLY A 222 21.91 7.67 8.20
C GLY A 222 20.97 6.64 7.56
N MET A 223 19.65 6.71 7.79
CA MET A 223 18.65 5.79 7.23
C MET A 223 17.90 6.44 6.07
N TYR A 224 18.54 6.50 4.91
CA TYR A 224 18.00 7.23 3.76
C TYR A 224 17.56 6.27 2.67
N ASN A 225 16.41 6.55 2.05
CA ASN A 225 15.95 5.83 0.87
C ASN A 225 16.77 6.24 -0.35
N GLU A 226 17.50 5.31 -0.94
CA GLU A 226 18.33 5.54 -2.11
C GLU A 226 17.48 5.46 -3.37
N LEU A 227 16.89 6.59 -3.76
CA LEU A 227 15.99 6.68 -4.92
C LEU A 227 16.70 7.13 -6.21
N GLY A 228 17.93 7.61 -6.11
CA GLY A 228 18.75 8.07 -7.25
C GLY A 228 19.89 7.10 -7.59
N GLU A 229 20.89 7.61 -8.32
CA GLU A 229 22.09 6.83 -8.68
C GLU A 229 23.12 6.73 -7.55
N ASP A 230 23.04 7.60 -6.54
CA ASP A 230 23.95 7.57 -5.39
C ASP A 230 23.48 6.54 -4.35
N LEU A 231 24.19 5.39 -4.32
CA LEU A 231 23.96 4.28 -3.39
C LEU A 231 24.77 4.41 -2.09
N LYS A 232 25.26 5.62 -1.78
CA LYS A 232 26.08 5.86 -0.57
C LYS A 232 25.40 6.79 0.42
N ILE A 233 24.16 7.18 0.15
CA ILE A 233 23.46 8.15 0.98
C ILE A 233 23.02 7.49 2.29
N SER A 234 22.71 6.18 2.28
CA SER A 234 22.43 5.43 3.49
C SER A 234 23.73 4.99 4.15
N THR A 235 23.93 5.42 5.40
CA THR A 235 25.19 5.19 6.15
C THR A 235 24.98 4.40 7.44
N HIS A 236 23.74 3.97 7.71
CA HIS A 236 23.45 3.19 8.90
C HIS A 236 24.02 1.76 8.79
N GLU A 237 24.17 1.08 9.93
CA GLU A 237 24.60 -0.33 9.98
C GLU A 237 23.71 -1.21 9.08
N ASP A 238 24.36 -2.11 8.33
CA ASP A 238 23.82 -2.98 7.28
C ASP A 238 23.41 -2.26 5.98
N SER A 239 23.67 -0.96 5.84
CA SER A 239 23.69 -0.30 4.53
C SER A 239 24.94 -0.69 3.72
N CYS A 240 24.82 -0.67 2.41
CA CYS A 240 25.82 -1.18 1.48
C CYS A 240 26.02 -0.22 0.31
N ASP A 241 27.26 0.20 0.06
CA ASP A 241 27.55 1.18 -1.00
C ASP A 241 27.53 0.61 -2.43
N THR A 242 27.20 -0.68 -2.57
CA THR A 242 27.04 -1.40 -3.84
C THR A 242 25.64 -1.99 -4.03
N ALA A 243 24.71 -1.73 -3.12
CA ALA A 243 23.33 -2.19 -3.21
C ALA A 243 22.39 -1.07 -2.82
N ARG A 244 21.16 -1.10 -3.32
CA ARG A 244 20.19 -0.05 -3.02
C ARG A 244 19.58 -0.26 -1.64
N ASP A 245 19.76 0.70 -0.73
CA ASP A 245 19.14 0.66 0.58
C ASP A 245 17.78 1.40 0.62
N LEU A 246 16.75 0.71 1.09
CA LEU A 246 15.40 1.25 1.24
C LEU A 246 14.91 1.05 2.67
N TRP A 247 14.52 2.13 3.33
CA TRP A 247 14.11 2.16 4.73
C TRP A 247 12.60 2.35 4.87
N SER A 248 11.98 1.42 5.62
CA SER A 248 10.57 1.49 5.96
C SER A 248 10.36 2.56 7.01
N GLY A 249 9.35 3.42 6.85
CA GLY A 249 8.93 4.34 7.91
C GLY A 249 8.27 3.64 9.12
N CYS A 250 8.16 2.30 9.14
CA CYS A 250 7.52 1.57 10.22
C CYS A 250 8.41 1.49 11.46
N THR A 251 7.83 1.64 12.65
CA THR A 251 8.51 1.46 13.95
C THR A 251 8.09 0.17 14.66
N LYS A 252 7.14 -0.56 14.09
CA LYS A 252 6.56 -1.78 14.66
C LYS A 252 7.31 -3.02 14.16
N LYS A 253 7.10 -4.14 14.86
CA LYS A 253 7.70 -5.42 14.46
C LYS A 253 7.12 -5.92 13.14
N PRO A 254 7.91 -6.04 12.05
CA PRO A 254 7.39 -6.35 10.72
C PRO A 254 7.13 -7.83 10.52
N PHE A 255 7.77 -8.71 11.30
CA PHE A 255 7.67 -10.17 11.15
C PHE A 255 7.32 -10.87 12.46
N ALA A 256 6.58 -11.97 12.37
CA ALA A 256 6.45 -12.92 13.46
C ALA A 256 7.73 -13.79 13.60
N ALA A 257 7.81 -14.56 14.69
CA ALA A 257 8.95 -15.46 14.93
C ALA A 257 8.95 -16.64 13.93
N SER A 258 7.77 -17.18 13.65
CA SER A 258 7.44 -18.05 12.53
C SER A 258 6.46 -17.28 11.65
N ASP A 259 6.72 -17.17 10.35
CA ASP A 259 5.97 -16.30 9.46
C ASP A 259 6.10 -16.76 8.00
N ILE A 260 5.29 -16.12 7.15
CA ILE A 260 5.38 -16.22 5.70
C ILE A 260 5.55 -14.81 5.17
N VAL A 261 6.64 -14.58 4.44
CA VAL A 261 6.92 -13.28 3.83
C VAL A 261 6.83 -13.43 2.32
N VAL A 262 5.98 -12.63 1.70
CA VAL A 262 5.71 -12.69 0.26
C VAL A 262 6.14 -11.39 -0.42
N LEU A 263 6.72 -11.55 -1.60
CA LEU A 263 6.80 -10.53 -2.62
C LEU A 263 5.59 -10.68 -3.52
N ARG A 264 4.82 -9.61 -3.70
CA ARG A 264 3.64 -9.64 -4.57
C ARG A 264 3.47 -8.35 -5.36
N ASN A 265 2.69 -8.43 -6.42
CA ASN A 265 2.21 -7.25 -7.13
C ASN A 265 1.16 -6.53 -6.26
N SER A 266 1.30 -5.22 -6.07
CA SER A 266 0.40 -4.44 -5.20
C SER A 266 -1.01 -4.25 -5.76
N ASN A 267 -1.18 -4.41 -7.08
CA ASN A 267 -2.45 -4.19 -7.78
C ASN A 267 -3.21 -5.50 -7.98
N THR A 268 -2.53 -6.57 -8.39
CA THR A 268 -3.15 -7.87 -8.67
C THR A 268 -3.10 -8.83 -7.50
N PHE A 269 -2.28 -8.54 -6.48
CA PHE A 269 -1.97 -9.44 -5.35
C PHE A 269 -1.34 -10.77 -5.75
N GLU A 270 -0.91 -10.90 -7.01
CA GLU A 270 -0.17 -12.06 -7.52
C GLU A 270 1.13 -12.22 -6.74
N ILE A 271 1.34 -13.41 -6.17
CA ILE A 271 2.57 -13.76 -5.45
C ILE A 271 3.67 -14.02 -6.48
N LEU A 272 4.77 -13.31 -6.34
CA LEU A 272 5.92 -13.38 -7.24
C LEU A 272 7.07 -14.17 -6.62
N ASP A 273 7.21 -14.13 -5.29
CA ASP A 273 8.16 -14.92 -4.53
C ASP A 273 7.75 -15.03 -3.06
N ALA A 274 8.30 -15.99 -2.32
CA ALA A 274 7.97 -16.19 -0.91
C ALA A 274 9.12 -16.80 -0.09
N VAL A 275 9.08 -16.57 1.23
CA VAL A 275 9.88 -17.26 2.23
C VAL A 275 8.96 -17.74 3.35
N VAL A 276 8.84 -19.05 3.51
CA VAL A 276 8.04 -19.68 4.58
C VAL A 276 8.99 -20.21 5.64
N PHE A 277 8.92 -19.68 6.87
CA PHE A 277 9.86 -20.03 7.93
C PHE A 277 9.19 -20.22 9.29
N ALA A 278 9.74 -21.13 10.08
CA ALA A 278 9.21 -21.43 11.41
C ALA A 278 10.31 -21.77 12.41
N LYS A 279 10.09 -21.43 13.68
CA LYS A 279 10.87 -21.94 14.80
C LYS A 279 10.59 -23.43 15.00
N SER A 280 11.56 -24.17 15.52
CA SER A 280 11.38 -25.60 15.80
C SER A 280 10.34 -25.88 16.89
N ASP A 281 10.08 -24.90 17.77
CA ASP A 281 9.04 -24.97 18.81
C ASP A 281 7.65 -24.57 18.32
N CYS A 282 7.51 -24.16 17.06
CA CYS A 282 6.23 -23.89 16.44
C CYS A 282 5.55 -25.23 16.11
N THR A 283 4.36 -25.47 16.67
CA THR A 283 3.59 -26.70 16.44
C THR A 283 2.47 -26.52 15.43
N GLU A 284 1.97 -25.29 15.28
CA GLU A 284 0.88 -24.94 14.36
C GLU A 284 1.01 -23.51 13.84
N TRP A 285 0.41 -23.24 12.67
CA TRP A 285 0.28 -21.89 12.16
C TRP A 285 -0.79 -21.13 12.97
N LYS A 286 -0.50 -19.89 13.35
CA LYS A 286 -1.52 -19.00 13.92
C LYS A 286 -2.60 -18.68 12.89
N LYS A 287 -3.82 -18.46 13.37
CA LYS A 287 -4.96 -17.99 12.56
C LYS A 287 -4.56 -16.76 11.72
N GLY A 288 -4.73 -16.85 10.41
CA GLY A 288 -4.30 -15.84 9.41
C GLY A 288 -3.00 -16.20 8.67
N ILE A 289 -2.02 -16.82 9.34
CA ILE A 289 -0.83 -17.37 8.67
C ILE A 289 -1.17 -18.66 7.94
N SER A 290 -2.07 -19.48 8.51
CA SER A 290 -2.58 -20.70 7.89
C SER A 290 -3.17 -20.46 6.50
N ASP A 291 -3.96 -19.39 6.36
CA ASP A 291 -4.67 -19.08 5.12
C ASP A 291 -3.67 -18.64 4.04
N PHE A 292 -2.67 -17.84 4.43
CA PHE A 292 -1.55 -17.47 3.58
C PHE A 292 -0.70 -18.68 3.16
N ALA A 293 -0.51 -19.66 4.05
CA ALA A 293 0.23 -20.89 3.71
C ALA A 293 -0.45 -21.64 2.57
N SER A 294 -1.78 -21.75 2.60
CA SER A 294 -2.56 -22.33 1.50
C SER A 294 -2.42 -21.51 0.21
N ILE A 295 -2.61 -20.20 0.27
CA ILE A 295 -2.51 -19.31 -0.91
C ILE A 295 -1.12 -19.41 -1.56
N VAL A 296 -0.05 -19.35 -0.76
CA VAL A 296 1.33 -19.44 -1.24
C VAL A 296 1.62 -20.83 -1.82
N SER A 297 1.11 -21.89 -1.20
CA SER A 297 1.22 -23.25 -1.74
C SER A 297 0.49 -23.41 -3.07
N GLU A 298 -0.75 -22.90 -3.18
CA GLU A 298 -1.59 -22.98 -4.37
C GLU A 298 -1.03 -22.15 -5.53
N SER A 299 -0.31 -21.06 -5.23
CA SER A 299 0.39 -20.26 -6.25
C SER A 299 1.53 -21.02 -6.95
N GLY A 300 1.99 -22.15 -6.37
CA GLY A 300 3.15 -22.91 -6.85
C GLY A 300 4.51 -22.25 -6.61
N ILE A 301 4.53 -21.03 -6.04
CA ILE A 301 5.76 -20.29 -5.73
C ILE A 301 6.56 -20.95 -4.59
N TRP A 302 5.89 -21.44 -3.54
CA TRP A 302 6.54 -22.22 -2.49
C TRP A 302 6.28 -23.71 -2.66
N GLN A 303 7.35 -24.46 -2.89
CA GLN A 303 7.33 -25.89 -3.11
C GLN A 303 7.46 -26.64 -1.79
N GLY A 304 6.56 -27.60 -1.57
CA GLY A 304 6.50 -28.41 -0.36
C GLY A 304 5.09 -28.48 0.24
N GLY A 305 4.29 -27.44 0.04
CA GLY A 305 2.91 -27.38 0.53
C GLY A 305 2.73 -26.47 1.75
N ALA A 306 1.48 -26.30 2.18
CA ALA A 306 1.09 -25.40 3.28
C ALA A 306 1.48 -25.89 4.69
N CYS A 307 1.87 -27.16 4.84
CA CYS A 307 2.20 -27.74 6.14
C CYS A 307 3.45 -27.09 6.77
N LEU A 308 3.44 -26.95 8.09
CA LEU A 308 4.50 -26.33 8.87
C LEU A 308 5.88 -27.00 8.68
N GLU A 309 5.90 -28.32 8.46
CA GLU A 309 7.11 -29.10 8.19
C GLU A 309 7.88 -28.65 6.93
N ASN A 310 7.19 -27.99 6.00
CA ASN A 310 7.75 -27.43 4.77
C ASN A 310 8.32 -26.02 4.94
N ALA A 311 8.22 -25.44 6.15
CA ALA A 311 8.89 -24.20 6.47
C ALA A 311 10.40 -24.44 6.69
N VAL A 312 11.23 -23.46 6.31
CA VAL A 312 12.64 -23.46 6.74
C VAL A 312 12.72 -23.19 8.24
N CYS A 313 13.54 -23.99 8.94
CA CYS A 313 13.77 -23.78 10.35
C CYS A 313 14.55 -22.49 10.57
N CYS A 314 13.96 -21.52 11.27
CA CYS A 314 14.52 -20.19 11.52
C CYS A 314 15.18 -20.06 12.91
N ASP A 315 15.51 -21.20 13.52
CA ASP A 315 16.23 -21.21 14.78
C ASP A 315 17.57 -20.50 14.65
N ASN A 316 17.93 -19.76 15.70
CA ASN A 316 19.21 -19.05 15.79
C ASN A 316 19.42 -17.88 14.81
N ILE A 317 18.41 -17.46 14.02
CA ILE A 317 18.44 -16.12 13.41
C ILE A 317 18.68 -15.09 14.51
N SER A 318 19.57 -14.13 14.23
CA SER A 318 20.01 -13.11 15.17
C SER A 318 20.36 -11.84 14.39
N PRO A 319 20.69 -10.72 15.04
CA PRO A 319 21.14 -9.51 14.33
C PRO A 319 22.35 -9.72 13.40
N THR A 320 23.07 -10.84 13.51
CA THR A 320 24.23 -11.15 12.64
C THR A 320 23.99 -12.35 11.74
N LYS A 321 22.79 -12.95 11.74
CA LYS A 321 22.46 -14.20 11.04
C LYS A 321 21.10 -14.06 10.37
N SER A 322 20.88 -14.72 9.26
CA SER A 322 19.71 -14.53 8.41
C SER A 322 19.35 -15.85 7.74
N LEU A 323 18.15 -15.91 7.15
CA LEU A 323 17.83 -16.90 6.14
C LEU A 323 18.46 -16.46 4.82
N SER A 324 19.21 -17.35 4.21
CA SER A 324 19.96 -17.11 2.97
C SER A 324 19.57 -18.13 1.91
N ARG A 325 19.10 -17.66 0.75
CA ARG A 325 18.77 -18.49 -0.41
C ARG A 325 20.05 -19.04 -1.03
N GLN A 326 20.11 -20.35 -1.25
CA GLN A 326 21.30 -21.05 -1.71
C GLN A 326 21.32 -21.31 -3.21
N ASN A 327 20.16 -21.29 -3.86
CA ASN A 327 20.01 -21.65 -5.27
C ASN A 327 19.92 -20.42 -6.20
N LEU A 328 20.58 -19.31 -5.85
CA LEU A 328 20.49 -18.08 -6.65
C LEU A 328 20.99 -18.28 -8.09
N LYS A 329 22.07 -19.04 -8.30
CA LYS A 329 22.61 -19.30 -9.63
C LYS A 329 21.63 -20.10 -10.49
N GLU A 330 21.00 -21.11 -9.90
CA GLU A 330 19.98 -21.94 -10.52
C GLU A 330 18.72 -21.12 -10.81
N ALA A 331 18.31 -20.23 -9.89
CA ALA A 331 17.18 -19.33 -10.09
C ALA A 331 17.40 -18.38 -11.28
N ILE A 332 18.60 -17.80 -11.40
CA ILE A 332 18.98 -16.97 -12.55
C ILE A 332 18.92 -17.79 -13.84
N ALA A 333 19.47 -19.00 -13.85
CA ALA A 333 19.46 -19.88 -15.01
C ALA A 333 18.03 -20.29 -15.40
N SER A 334 17.19 -20.68 -14.43
CA SER A 334 15.77 -21.00 -14.65
C SER A 334 15.04 -19.81 -15.28
N TYR A 335 15.20 -18.61 -14.72
CA TYR A 335 14.59 -17.40 -15.27
C TYR A 335 15.00 -17.14 -16.72
N LYS A 336 16.30 -17.21 -17.03
CA LYS A 336 16.83 -17.00 -18.39
C LYS A 336 16.33 -18.05 -19.38
N ASN A 337 16.07 -19.26 -18.92
CA ASN A 337 15.54 -20.36 -19.72
C ASN A 337 14.00 -20.43 -19.75
N GLY A 338 13.30 -19.44 -19.17
CA GLY A 338 11.83 -19.44 -19.07
C GLY A 338 11.25 -20.58 -18.23
N GLN A 339 12.05 -21.14 -17.32
CA GLN A 339 11.65 -22.23 -16.43
C GLN A 339 11.19 -21.68 -15.08
N PRO A 340 10.28 -22.38 -14.38
CA PRO A 340 9.92 -22.04 -13.01
C PRO A 340 11.16 -22.01 -12.10
N ILE A 341 11.23 -21.01 -11.23
CA ILE A 341 12.26 -20.94 -10.20
C ILE A 341 11.87 -21.89 -9.08
N VAL A 342 12.76 -22.84 -8.78
CA VAL A 342 12.61 -23.73 -7.63
C VAL A 342 12.74 -22.91 -6.36
N ASN A 343 11.74 -22.95 -5.49
CA ASN A 343 11.79 -22.29 -4.20
C ASN A 343 10.98 -23.10 -3.18
N GLY A 344 11.66 -23.61 -2.16
CA GLY A 344 11.07 -24.35 -1.07
C GLY A 344 12.08 -24.51 0.06
N LYS A 345 11.73 -25.26 1.11
CA LYS A 345 12.57 -25.43 2.31
C LYS A 345 14.05 -25.70 2.02
N GLY A 346 14.34 -26.58 1.06
CA GLY A 346 15.71 -27.00 0.71
C GLY A 346 16.56 -25.91 0.04
N CYS A 347 15.95 -24.82 -0.41
CA CYS A 347 16.65 -23.68 -1.01
C CYS A 347 17.23 -22.72 0.03
N TRP A 348 16.95 -22.90 1.32
CA TRP A 348 17.24 -21.93 2.36
C TRP A 348 18.03 -22.53 3.51
N ILE A 349 18.95 -21.73 4.06
CA ILE A 349 19.67 -22.05 5.29
C ILE A 349 19.64 -20.87 6.24
N VAL A 350 19.83 -21.12 7.54
CA VAL A 350 20.27 -20.06 8.46
C VAL A 350 21.77 -19.88 8.27
N ALA A 351 22.16 -18.75 7.68
CA ALA A 351 23.56 -18.42 7.43
C ALA A 351 24.28 -17.96 8.71
N LYS A 352 25.57 -18.26 8.80
CA LYS A 352 26.43 -17.84 9.93
C LYS A 352 26.60 -16.32 10.01
N THR A 353 26.54 -15.65 8.87
CA THR A 353 26.69 -14.21 8.71
C THR A 353 25.61 -13.69 7.76
N ALA A 354 24.93 -12.62 8.15
CA ALA A 354 24.05 -11.88 7.26
C ALA A 354 24.87 -11.01 6.29
N THR A 355 24.45 -10.93 5.03
CA THR A 355 25.20 -10.34 3.92
C THR A 355 24.37 -9.35 3.07
N PRO A 356 23.62 -8.42 3.69
CA PRO A 356 22.77 -7.49 2.94
C PRO A 356 23.58 -6.65 1.95
N GLY A 357 23.10 -6.62 0.71
CA GLY A 357 23.71 -5.93 -0.42
C GLY A 357 24.87 -6.67 -1.07
N TYR A 358 25.13 -7.92 -0.69
CA TYR A 358 26.22 -8.74 -1.22
C TYR A 358 25.72 -10.13 -1.62
N LYS A 359 26.62 -10.91 -2.21
CA LYS A 359 26.34 -12.33 -2.44
C LYS A 359 26.05 -13.02 -1.11
N ASN A 360 24.89 -13.67 -1.05
CA ASN A 360 24.46 -14.57 0.00
C ASN A 360 25.58 -15.46 0.57
N SER A 361 25.72 -15.45 1.89
CA SER A 361 26.54 -16.43 2.61
C SER A 361 26.01 -17.85 2.37
N ASP A 362 26.92 -18.74 1.98
CA ASP A 362 26.70 -20.19 1.80
C ASP A 362 27.13 -21.02 3.02
N ILE A 363 27.67 -20.35 4.06
CA ILE A 363 28.14 -21.01 5.27
C ILE A 363 26.97 -21.18 6.25
N PRO A 364 26.51 -22.41 6.51
CA PRO A 364 25.44 -22.65 7.47
C PRO A 364 25.89 -22.34 8.90
N TYR A 365 24.97 -21.83 9.71
CA TYR A 365 25.19 -21.74 11.15
C TYR A 365 25.02 -23.12 11.80
N ILE A 366 26.07 -23.58 12.47
CA ILE A 366 26.06 -24.79 13.29
C ILE A 366 26.16 -24.35 14.75
N LYS A 367 25.15 -24.71 15.56
CA LYS A 367 25.20 -24.49 17.01
C LYS A 367 26.28 -25.39 17.58
N LYS A 368 27.30 -24.78 18.20
CA LYS A 368 28.36 -25.50 18.90
C LYS A 368 27.85 -26.10 20.20
#